data_AF-A0A540WNP1-F1
#
_entry.id   AF-A0A540WNP1-F1
#
_cell.length_a   1.000
_cell.length_b   1.000
_cell.length_c   1.000
_cell.angle_alpha   90.00
_cell.angle_beta   90.00
_cell.angle_gamma   90.00
#
_symmetry.space_group_name_H-M   'P 1'
#
loop_
_entity.id
_entity.type
_entity.pdbx_description
1 polymer ?
#
loop_
_entity_poly.entity_id
_entity_poly.type
_entity_poly.pdbx_seq_one_letter_code
_entity_poly.pdbx_strand_id
1 'polypeptide(L)'
;MKRRAEELVVFLGPSLPAEEARKLAPCVVLPPARQGDVWRALGARPRAIALVDGVFEAQPSVWHHELLAALEAGVAVFGGSSMGALRAVELAPHGMVGVGRIFEWYRDGVISDDAEVALLHADSEHGWRPLTVPLVNVRHVAERAREAGVLNARLARGLVDVASAFFYQERTWSRLMERAREGWSEATRDAWERWFSKGVEDLKRQDARACILAAAQWVASRAPSVPGTRRSPSSLVRRRRLVEDVTRLPDAVVPSGQVLEVLSQAPDARALAEAGLRRALLAGWARTMGLSPTADEVAEAEAGWWRERAVPVRKRDAWLVSNGLDAEGLRALCEELALERLVLTQSTRLLPDGPSWEEALASESRLRGRWAEAALTVAASDEVDALEHDSD
;
A
#
# COMPACT_ATOMS: atom_id res chain seq x y z
N MET A 1 -26.74 -12.11 -5.05
CA MET A 1 -25.91 -10.91 -4.83
C MET A 1 -25.10 -10.62 -6.09
N LYS A 2 -25.29 -9.46 -6.74
CA LYS A 2 -24.46 -9.07 -7.90
C LYS A 2 -23.01 -8.87 -7.43
N ARG A 3 -22.07 -9.62 -8.02
CA ARG A 3 -20.62 -9.38 -7.84
C ARG A 3 -20.32 -7.99 -8.40
N ARG A 4 -19.79 -7.08 -7.59
CA ARG A 4 -19.35 -5.75 -8.07
C ARG A 4 -17.90 -5.89 -8.49
N ALA A 5 -17.56 -5.43 -9.70
CA ALA A 5 -16.19 -5.50 -10.22
C ALA A 5 -15.18 -4.81 -9.29
N GLU A 6 -15.62 -3.80 -8.54
CA GLU A 6 -14.82 -3.03 -7.57
C GLU A 6 -14.35 -3.84 -6.36
N GLU A 7 -14.92 -5.02 -6.09
CA GLU A 7 -14.52 -5.87 -4.95
C GLU A 7 -13.16 -6.55 -5.17
N LEU A 8 -12.71 -6.69 -6.42
CA LEU A 8 -11.44 -7.30 -6.78
C LEU A 8 -10.65 -6.35 -7.67
N VAL A 9 -9.49 -5.92 -7.18
CA VAL A 9 -8.50 -5.16 -7.97
C VAL A 9 -7.41 -6.11 -8.43
N VAL A 10 -7.05 -6.07 -9.71
CA VAL A 10 -6.00 -6.89 -10.31
C VAL A 10 -4.94 -5.99 -10.93
N PHE A 11 -3.69 -6.09 -10.48
CA PHE A 11 -2.54 -5.42 -11.11
C PHE A 11 -1.93 -6.34 -12.16
N LEU A 12 -2.07 -5.97 -13.43
CA LEU A 12 -1.80 -6.86 -14.56
C LEU A 12 -1.25 -6.10 -15.78
N GLY A 13 -0.33 -6.76 -16.50
CA GLY A 13 0.14 -6.31 -17.82
C GLY A 13 0.58 -7.50 -18.66
N PRO A 14 1.89 -7.76 -18.82
CA PRO A 14 2.38 -8.72 -19.81
C PRO A 14 2.02 -10.18 -19.54
N SER A 15 1.65 -10.55 -18.31
CA SER A 15 1.33 -11.95 -18.00
C SER A 15 0.00 -12.41 -18.58
N LEU A 16 -0.99 -11.52 -18.74
CA LEU A 16 -2.29 -11.87 -19.30
C LEU A 16 -2.99 -10.60 -19.83
N PRO A 17 -3.63 -10.63 -21.02
CA PRO A 17 -4.40 -9.48 -21.51
C PRO A 17 -5.54 -9.11 -20.55
N ALA A 18 -5.74 -7.81 -20.34
CA ALA A 18 -6.78 -7.29 -19.45
C ALA A 18 -8.20 -7.77 -19.82
N GLU A 19 -8.49 -7.94 -21.11
CA GLU A 19 -9.78 -8.48 -21.57
C GLU A 19 -10.01 -9.92 -21.12
N GLU A 20 -8.96 -10.74 -21.09
CA GLU A 20 -9.07 -12.11 -20.60
C GLU A 20 -9.28 -12.14 -19.10
N ALA A 21 -8.59 -11.30 -18.33
CA ALA A 21 -8.81 -11.18 -16.90
C ALA A 21 -10.27 -10.84 -16.56
N ARG A 22 -10.89 -9.91 -17.30
CA ARG A 22 -12.31 -9.53 -17.14
C ARG A 22 -13.28 -10.64 -17.52
N LYS A 23 -12.89 -11.56 -18.42
CA LYS A 23 -13.67 -12.76 -18.75
C LYS A 23 -13.61 -13.81 -17.64
N LEU A 24 -12.51 -13.87 -16.88
CA LEU A 24 -12.36 -14.82 -15.78
C LEU A 24 -13.19 -14.41 -14.55
N ALA A 25 -13.23 -13.11 -14.24
CA ALA A 25 -13.95 -12.61 -13.08
C ALA A 25 -14.36 -11.14 -13.25
N PRO A 26 -15.47 -10.70 -12.60
CA PRO A 26 -15.76 -9.28 -12.43
C PRO A 26 -14.67 -8.64 -11.56
N CYS A 27 -13.80 -7.83 -12.16
CA CYS A 27 -12.69 -7.17 -11.50
C CYS A 27 -12.35 -5.82 -12.14
N VAL A 28 -11.70 -4.95 -11.36
CA VAL A 28 -11.03 -3.77 -11.87
C VAL A 28 -9.59 -4.15 -12.21
N VAL A 29 -9.22 -4.03 -13.49
CA VAL A 29 -7.85 -4.28 -13.95
C VAL A 29 -7.09 -2.97 -13.99
N LEU A 30 -6.02 -2.89 -13.20
CA LEU A 30 -5.05 -1.81 -13.19
C LEU A 30 -3.76 -2.24 -13.90
N PRO A 31 -2.93 -1.30 -14.38
CA PRO A 31 -1.61 -1.60 -14.97
C PRO A 31 -0.70 -2.42 -14.04
N PRO A 32 0.47 -2.91 -14.51
CA PRO A 32 1.48 -3.49 -13.64
C PRO A 32 1.79 -2.55 -12.47
N ALA A 33 1.78 -3.09 -11.24
CA ALA A 33 1.92 -2.29 -10.04
C ALA A 33 3.29 -1.61 -9.95
N ARG A 34 3.28 -0.31 -9.67
CA ARG A 34 4.45 0.48 -9.24
C ARG A 34 4.27 1.00 -7.82
N GLN A 35 5.33 1.60 -7.29
CA GLN A 35 5.29 2.22 -5.97
C GLN A 35 4.10 3.19 -5.83
N GLY A 36 3.37 3.03 -4.74
CA GLY A 36 2.20 3.83 -4.36
C GLY A 36 0.87 3.36 -4.96
N ASP A 37 0.88 2.49 -5.97
CA ASP A 37 -0.35 2.06 -6.63
C ASP A 37 -1.27 1.26 -5.71
N VAL A 38 -0.69 0.42 -4.83
CA VAL A 38 -1.48 -0.39 -3.91
C VAL A 38 -2.12 0.50 -2.86
N TRP A 39 -1.40 1.50 -2.34
CA TRP A 39 -2.00 2.51 -1.44
C TRP A 39 -3.18 3.24 -2.11
N ARG A 40 -3.02 3.70 -3.35
CA ARG A 40 -4.12 4.34 -4.11
C ARG A 40 -5.32 3.42 -4.31
N ALA A 41 -5.07 2.13 -4.57
CA ALA A 41 -6.11 1.14 -4.74
C ALA A 41 -6.90 0.87 -3.44
N LEU A 42 -6.27 0.98 -2.26
CA LEU A 42 -6.96 0.82 -0.97
C LEU A 42 -8.07 1.85 -0.75
N GLY A 43 -7.96 3.05 -1.35
CA GLY A 43 -9.02 4.04 -1.29
C GLY A 43 -10.36 3.55 -1.87
N ALA A 44 -10.34 2.58 -2.80
CA ALA A 44 -11.56 1.97 -3.34
C ALA A 44 -12.18 0.92 -2.39
N ARG A 45 -11.52 0.63 -1.26
CA ARG A 45 -11.89 -0.40 -0.28
C ARG A 45 -12.21 -1.76 -0.93
N PRO A 46 -11.31 -2.30 -1.78
CA PRO A 46 -11.52 -3.60 -2.38
C PRO A 46 -11.56 -4.67 -1.30
N ARG A 47 -12.27 -5.78 -1.56
CA ARG A 47 -12.21 -6.95 -0.66
C ARG A 47 -10.92 -7.74 -0.88
N ALA A 48 -10.44 -7.80 -2.12
CA ALA A 48 -9.21 -8.47 -2.46
C ALA A 48 -8.39 -7.72 -3.52
N ILE A 49 -7.08 -7.91 -3.45
CA ILE A 49 -6.11 -7.48 -4.47
C ILE A 49 -5.41 -8.73 -5.00
N ALA A 50 -5.36 -8.88 -6.32
CA ALA A 50 -4.49 -9.84 -7.00
C ALA A 50 -3.33 -9.07 -7.64
N LEU A 51 -2.13 -9.23 -7.08
CA LEU A 51 -0.90 -8.74 -7.66
C LEU A 51 -0.36 -9.80 -8.62
N VAL A 52 -0.37 -9.52 -9.92
CA VAL A 52 0.21 -10.42 -10.94
C VAL A 52 1.51 -9.81 -11.44
N ASP A 53 1.41 -8.63 -12.06
CA ASP A 53 2.53 -7.92 -12.67
C ASP A 53 2.90 -6.66 -11.89
N GLY A 54 4.19 -6.34 -11.93
CA GLY A 54 4.76 -5.09 -11.43
C GLY A 54 5.80 -4.57 -12.42
N VAL A 55 6.10 -3.28 -12.34
CA VAL A 55 7.14 -2.66 -13.19
C VAL A 55 8.54 -2.93 -12.65
N PHE A 56 9.50 -3.12 -13.56
CA PHE A 56 10.93 -3.28 -13.26
C PHE A 56 11.73 -2.03 -13.67
N GLU A 57 12.89 -1.85 -13.04
CA GLU A 57 13.93 -0.86 -13.37
C GLU A 57 13.50 0.61 -13.35
N ALA A 58 13.09 1.17 -14.49
CA ALA A 58 12.95 2.61 -14.74
C ALA A 58 11.88 3.29 -13.86
N GLN A 59 11.08 2.49 -13.16
CA GLN A 59 10.13 2.95 -12.15
C GLN A 59 10.29 2.10 -10.89
N PRO A 60 10.21 2.71 -9.69
CA PRO A 60 10.24 1.95 -8.45
C PRO A 60 9.12 0.89 -8.42
N SER A 61 9.51 -0.37 -8.25
CA SER A 61 8.57 -1.48 -8.11
C SER A 61 7.68 -1.31 -6.88
N VAL A 62 6.52 -1.96 -6.90
CA VAL A 62 5.62 -2.02 -5.75
C VAL A 62 6.36 -2.43 -4.47
N TRP A 63 6.16 -1.66 -3.40
CA TRP A 63 6.81 -1.93 -2.11
C TRP A 63 6.04 -2.97 -1.30
N HIS A 64 6.78 -3.84 -0.61
CA HIS A 64 6.18 -4.79 0.33
C HIS A 64 5.37 -4.08 1.42
N HIS A 65 5.75 -2.85 1.83
CA HIS A 65 5.01 -2.05 2.79
C HIS A 65 3.60 -1.67 2.33
N GLU A 66 3.36 -1.57 1.02
CA GLU A 66 2.01 -1.28 0.52
C GLU A 66 1.11 -2.51 0.63
N LEU A 67 1.66 -3.68 0.36
CA LEU A 67 0.95 -4.95 0.50
C LEU A 67 0.69 -5.29 1.97
N LEU A 68 1.63 -4.97 2.87
CA LEU A 68 1.42 -5.06 4.31
C LEU A 68 0.30 -4.12 4.77
N ALA A 69 0.26 -2.88 4.27
CA ALA A 69 -0.83 -1.94 4.57
C ALA A 69 -2.19 -2.47 4.07
N ALA A 70 -2.23 -3.15 2.91
CA ALA A 70 -3.44 -3.78 2.43
C ALA A 70 -3.92 -4.92 3.35
N LEU A 71 -3.00 -5.78 3.79
CA LEU A 71 -3.31 -6.86 4.74
C LEU A 71 -3.80 -6.29 6.09
N GLU A 72 -3.15 -5.26 6.61
CA GLU A 72 -3.55 -4.56 7.85
C GLU A 72 -4.94 -3.94 7.74
N ALA A 73 -5.29 -3.41 6.56
CA ALA A 73 -6.63 -2.90 6.26
C ALA A 73 -7.69 -4.02 6.07
N GLY A 74 -7.31 -5.29 6.25
CA GLY A 74 -8.21 -6.43 6.06
C GLY A 74 -8.57 -6.69 4.60
N VAL A 75 -7.73 -6.28 3.65
CA VAL A 75 -7.85 -6.66 2.24
C VAL A 75 -7.10 -7.97 2.02
N ALA A 76 -7.75 -8.97 1.42
CA ALA A 76 -7.06 -10.21 1.07
C ALA A 76 -6.12 -9.97 -0.11
N VAL A 77 -4.85 -10.32 0.04
CA VAL A 77 -3.84 -10.10 -1.00
C VAL A 77 -3.38 -11.43 -1.57
N PHE A 78 -3.52 -11.59 -2.88
CA PHE A 78 -3.07 -12.74 -3.65
C PHE A 78 -1.90 -12.33 -4.55
N GLY A 79 -0.90 -13.19 -4.69
CA GLY A 79 0.25 -12.95 -5.55
C GLY A 79 0.64 -14.17 -6.37
N GLY A 80 0.94 -13.98 -7.66
CA GLY A 80 1.37 -15.06 -8.54
C GLY A 80 1.98 -14.57 -9.86
N SER A 81 2.41 -15.50 -10.71
CA SER A 81 3.00 -15.28 -12.06
C SER A 81 4.32 -14.51 -12.13
N SER A 82 4.36 -13.25 -11.69
CA SER A 82 5.49 -12.36 -11.92
C SER A 82 5.95 -11.73 -10.60
N MET A 83 5.99 -10.39 -10.53
CA MET A 83 6.29 -9.64 -9.30
C MET A 83 5.38 -10.07 -8.15
N GLY A 84 4.14 -10.47 -8.46
CA GLY A 84 3.22 -11.02 -7.48
C GLY A 84 3.73 -12.29 -6.78
N ALA A 85 4.37 -13.20 -7.51
CA ALA A 85 4.92 -14.43 -6.93
C ALA A 85 6.08 -14.12 -5.96
N LEU A 86 6.98 -13.22 -6.34
CA LEU A 86 8.09 -12.74 -5.49
C LEU A 86 7.56 -12.16 -4.17
N ARG A 87 6.64 -11.19 -4.26
CA ARG A 87 6.04 -10.57 -3.08
C ARG A 87 5.23 -11.55 -2.23
N ALA A 88 4.59 -12.53 -2.84
CA ALA A 88 3.88 -13.57 -2.09
C ALA A 88 4.82 -14.45 -1.28
N VAL A 89 6.02 -14.77 -1.77
CA VAL A 89 7.01 -15.52 -0.97
C VAL A 89 7.47 -14.71 0.23
N GLU A 90 7.79 -13.43 0.03
CA GLU A 90 8.19 -12.53 1.11
C GLU A 90 7.10 -12.33 2.17
N LEU A 91 5.84 -12.25 1.74
CA LEU A 91 4.71 -11.82 2.59
C LEU A 91 3.76 -12.96 2.98
N ALA A 92 4.02 -14.20 2.57
CA ALA A 92 3.27 -15.38 3.01
C ALA A 92 3.18 -15.48 4.55
N PRO A 93 4.28 -15.30 5.32
CA PRO A 93 4.23 -15.28 6.79
C PRO A 93 3.35 -14.17 7.38
N HIS A 94 2.96 -13.19 6.57
CA HIS A 94 2.14 -12.05 6.96
C HIS A 94 0.69 -12.15 6.46
N GLY A 95 0.33 -13.22 5.76
CA GLY A 95 -1.03 -13.50 5.30
C GLY A 95 -1.28 -13.25 3.82
N MET A 96 -0.26 -12.87 3.03
CA MET A 96 -0.39 -12.85 1.57
C MET A 96 -0.50 -14.28 1.03
N VAL A 97 -1.42 -14.52 0.10
CA VAL A 97 -1.65 -15.84 -0.49
C VAL A 97 -0.87 -15.96 -1.79
N GLY A 98 0.15 -16.83 -1.81
CA GLY A 98 0.86 -17.19 -3.02
C GLY A 98 0.10 -18.19 -3.87
N VAL A 99 0.10 -17.97 -5.19
CA VAL A 99 -0.66 -18.79 -6.15
C VAL A 99 0.20 -19.11 -7.37
N GLY A 100 0.15 -20.38 -7.78
CA GLY A 100 0.75 -20.84 -9.02
C GLY A 100 2.15 -21.42 -8.85
N ARG A 101 2.65 -22.02 -9.92
CA ARG A 101 3.89 -22.80 -9.92
C ARG A 101 5.12 -21.92 -9.79
N ILE A 102 5.09 -20.68 -10.29
CA ILE A 102 6.20 -19.73 -10.16
C ILE A 102 6.36 -19.32 -8.69
N PHE A 103 5.25 -19.12 -7.97
CA PHE A 103 5.30 -18.92 -6.51
C PHE A 103 5.89 -20.13 -5.80
N GLU A 104 5.44 -21.35 -6.13
CA GLU A 104 5.98 -22.59 -5.57
C GLU A 104 7.48 -22.74 -5.87
N TRP A 105 7.92 -22.41 -7.08
CA TRP A 105 9.33 -22.45 -7.45
C TRP A 105 10.19 -21.49 -6.63
N TYR A 106 9.72 -20.26 -6.36
CA TYR A 106 10.44 -19.35 -5.47
C TYR A 106 10.41 -19.82 -4.02
N ARG A 107 9.25 -20.26 -3.52
CA ARG A 107 9.08 -20.75 -2.13
C ARG A 107 10.00 -21.94 -1.84
N ASP A 108 10.09 -22.87 -2.80
CA ASP A 108 10.83 -24.12 -2.65
C ASP A 108 12.30 -23.97 -3.07
N GLY A 109 12.74 -22.77 -3.49
CA GLY A 109 14.12 -22.48 -3.89
C GLY A 109 14.54 -23.11 -5.23
N VAL A 110 13.59 -23.52 -6.07
CA VAL A 110 13.85 -23.98 -7.44
C VAL A 110 14.40 -22.83 -8.30
N ILE A 111 13.91 -21.62 -8.04
CA ILE A 111 14.41 -20.35 -8.58
C ILE A 111 14.56 -19.34 -7.45
N SER A 112 15.47 -18.38 -7.59
CA SER A 112 15.73 -17.37 -6.55
C SER A 112 16.04 -15.97 -7.10
N ASP A 113 16.27 -15.83 -8.40
CA ASP A 113 16.60 -14.55 -9.04
C ASP A 113 15.32 -13.85 -9.50
N ASP A 114 15.19 -12.55 -9.24
CA ASP A 114 14.07 -11.73 -9.70
C ASP A 114 14.01 -11.63 -11.23
N ALA A 115 15.15 -11.76 -11.91
CA ALA A 115 15.26 -11.76 -13.37
C ALA A 115 14.57 -12.96 -14.03
N GLU A 116 14.22 -14.00 -13.26
CA GLU A 116 13.52 -15.18 -13.75
C GLU A 116 12.16 -14.84 -14.38
N VAL A 117 11.45 -13.88 -13.77
CA VAL A 117 10.15 -13.41 -14.24
C VAL A 117 10.22 -12.14 -15.09
N ALA A 118 11.40 -11.52 -15.19
CA ALA A 118 11.62 -10.31 -15.96
C ALA A 118 11.54 -10.56 -17.48
N LEU A 119 10.93 -9.61 -18.19
CA LEU A 119 10.81 -9.58 -19.64
C LEU A 119 10.65 -8.13 -20.10
N LEU A 120 11.00 -7.84 -21.34
CA LEU A 120 10.67 -6.59 -22.00
C LEU A 120 9.23 -6.66 -22.51
N HIS A 121 8.45 -5.62 -22.25
CA HIS A 121 7.08 -5.50 -22.72
C HIS A 121 6.83 -4.12 -23.34
N ALA A 122 5.80 -4.02 -24.15
CA ALA A 122 5.33 -2.74 -24.67
C ALA A 122 4.63 -1.92 -23.56
N ASP A 123 4.34 -0.65 -23.84
CA ASP A 123 3.63 0.23 -22.92
C ASP A 123 2.11 -0.02 -22.92
N SER A 124 1.37 0.84 -22.20
CA SER A 124 -0.08 0.79 -22.09
C SER A 124 -0.80 0.98 -23.43
N GLU A 125 -0.26 1.77 -24.36
CA GLU A 125 -0.88 2.01 -25.67
C GLU A 125 -0.93 0.72 -26.50
N HIS A 126 0.04 -0.16 -26.28
CA HIS A 126 0.15 -1.47 -26.93
C HIS A 126 -0.30 -2.62 -26.01
N GLY A 127 -1.06 -2.33 -24.95
CA GLY A 127 -1.67 -3.32 -24.09
C GLY A 127 -0.68 -4.16 -23.26
N TRP A 128 0.49 -3.61 -22.93
CA TRP A 128 1.52 -4.27 -22.13
C TRP A 128 2.05 -5.60 -22.71
N ARG A 129 1.89 -5.83 -24.01
CA ARG A 129 2.25 -7.12 -24.63
C ARG A 129 3.74 -7.47 -24.39
N PRO A 130 4.07 -8.72 -24.06
CA PRO A 130 5.46 -9.15 -23.93
C PRO A 130 6.17 -9.09 -25.29
N LEU A 131 7.40 -8.55 -25.31
CA LEU A 131 8.29 -8.49 -26.46
C LEU A 131 9.40 -9.54 -26.37
N THR A 132 9.75 -9.95 -25.14
CA THR A 132 10.66 -11.06 -24.87
C THR A 132 10.03 -12.11 -23.95
N VAL A 133 10.76 -13.21 -23.76
CA VAL A 133 10.34 -14.38 -23.00
C VAL A 133 11.03 -14.37 -21.63
N PRO A 134 10.30 -14.59 -20.52
CA PRO A 134 10.89 -14.72 -19.19
C PRO A 134 11.55 -16.10 -19.03
N LEU A 135 12.56 -16.20 -18.15
CA LEU A 135 13.34 -17.44 -18.00
C LEU A 135 12.48 -18.58 -17.42
N VAL A 136 11.53 -18.26 -16.53
CA VAL A 136 10.56 -19.24 -16.00
C VAL A 136 9.77 -19.95 -17.11
N ASN A 137 9.38 -19.24 -18.18
CA ASN A 137 8.69 -19.85 -19.30
C ASN A 137 9.62 -20.79 -20.08
N VAL A 138 10.89 -20.42 -20.24
CA VAL A 138 11.87 -21.31 -20.90
C VAL A 138 12.09 -22.57 -20.08
N ARG A 139 12.22 -22.46 -18.74
CA ARG A 139 12.31 -23.61 -17.83
C ARG A 139 11.10 -24.53 -17.96
N HIS A 140 9.89 -23.97 -17.93
CA HIS A 140 8.64 -24.71 -18.11
C HIS A 140 8.62 -25.45 -19.45
N VAL A 141 8.94 -24.75 -20.55
CA VAL A 141 8.95 -25.36 -21.89
C VAL A 141 10.01 -26.45 -22.00
N ALA A 142 11.20 -26.28 -21.41
CA ALA A 142 12.24 -27.31 -21.38
C ALA A 142 11.80 -28.57 -20.61
N GLU A 143 11.11 -28.38 -19.47
CA GLU A 143 10.51 -29.46 -18.70
C GLU A 143 9.43 -30.19 -19.50
N ARG A 144 8.55 -29.44 -20.17
CA ARG A 144 7.45 -29.99 -20.99
C ARG A 144 7.97 -30.74 -22.22
N ALA A 145 9.01 -30.22 -22.88
CA ALA A 145 9.68 -30.89 -23.99
C ALA A 145 10.37 -32.19 -23.52
N ARG A 146 10.93 -32.21 -22.31
CA ARG A 146 11.52 -33.41 -21.72
C ARG A 146 10.48 -34.49 -21.45
N GLU A 147 9.37 -34.12 -20.83
CA GLU A 147 8.27 -35.05 -20.55
C GLU A 147 7.59 -35.57 -21.82
N ALA A 148 7.58 -34.77 -22.89
CA ALA A 148 7.12 -35.19 -24.21
C ALA A 148 8.14 -36.05 -24.99
N GLY A 149 9.33 -36.32 -24.42
CA GLY A 149 10.39 -37.09 -25.08
C GLY A 149 11.09 -36.36 -26.24
N VAL A 150 10.84 -35.05 -26.41
CA VAL A 150 11.44 -34.22 -27.47
C VAL A 150 12.89 -33.89 -27.15
N LEU A 151 13.16 -33.55 -25.89
CA LEU A 151 14.50 -33.30 -25.36
C LEU A 151 14.84 -34.33 -24.29
N ASN A 152 16.08 -34.78 -24.23
CA ASN A 152 16.56 -35.49 -23.05
C ASN A 152 16.97 -34.49 -21.95
N ALA A 153 17.31 -34.99 -20.75
CA ALA A 153 17.65 -34.15 -19.62
C ALA A 153 18.84 -33.19 -19.88
N ARG A 154 19.85 -33.63 -20.65
CA ARG A 154 21.01 -32.80 -20.99
C ARG A 154 20.62 -31.65 -21.91
N LEU A 155 19.82 -31.92 -22.94
CA LEU A 155 19.39 -30.92 -23.91
C LEU A 155 18.41 -29.91 -23.30
N ALA A 156 17.49 -30.38 -22.45
CA ALA A 156 16.59 -29.50 -21.71
C ALA A 156 17.35 -28.55 -20.78
N ARG A 157 18.38 -29.04 -20.07
CA ARG A 157 19.27 -28.20 -19.26
C ARG A 157 20.03 -27.19 -20.13
N GLY A 158 20.61 -27.64 -21.24
CA GLY A 158 21.33 -26.77 -22.16
C GLY A 158 20.46 -25.63 -22.73
N LEU A 159 19.18 -25.86 -22.98
CA LEU A 159 18.24 -24.81 -23.38
C LEU A 159 18.08 -23.74 -22.29
N VAL A 160 17.93 -24.16 -21.04
CA VAL A 160 17.82 -23.25 -19.90
C VAL A 160 19.13 -22.47 -19.70
N ASP A 161 20.27 -23.14 -19.80
CA ASP A 161 21.59 -22.51 -19.65
C ASP A 161 21.82 -21.42 -20.72
N VAL A 162 21.47 -21.71 -21.98
CA VAL A 162 21.49 -20.72 -23.07
C VAL A 162 20.57 -19.55 -22.73
N ALA A 163 19.36 -19.81 -22.25
CA ALA A 163 18.40 -18.75 -21.94
C ALA A 163 18.79 -17.89 -20.75
N SER A 164 19.45 -18.46 -19.73
CA SER A 164 19.98 -17.70 -18.59
C SER A 164 21.15 -16.80 -18.97
N ALA A 165 21.89 -17.12 -20.04
CA ALA A 165 22.99 -16.29 -20.52
C ALA A 165 22.54 -15.03 -21.27
N PHE A 166 21.30 -14.99 -21.76
CA PHE A 166 20.74 -13.79 -22.37
C PHE A 166 20.18 -12.84 -21.31
N PHE A 167 20.52 -11.56 -21.44
CA PHE A 167 19.82 -10.49 -20.71
C PHE A 167 18.33 -10.52 -21.08
N TYR A 168 17.46 -10.31 -20.08
CA TYR A 168 16.02 -10.58 -20.23
C TYR A 168 15.36 -9.73 -21.34
N GLN A 169 15.89 -8.54 -21.64
CA GLN A 169 15.42 -7.66 -22.72
C GLN A 169 15.74 -8.17 -24.13
N GLU A 170 16.59 -9.19 -24.23
CA GLU A 170 17.06 -9.76 -25.50
C GLU A 170 16.53 -11.18 -25.74
N ARG A 171 15.85 -11.76 -24.75
CA ARG A 171 15.49 -13.18 -24.72
C ARG A 171 14.29 -13.49 -25.62
N THR A 172 14.52 -13.86 -26.88
CA THR A 172 13.46 -14.31 -27.81
C THR A 172 13.66 -15.76 -28.19
N TRP A 173 12.57 -16.49 -28.45
CA TRP A 173 12.66 -17.89 -28.91
C TRP A 173 13.57 -18.05 -30.14
N SER A 174 13.53 -17.12 -31.09
CA SER A 174 14.40 -17.14 -32.27
C SER A 174 15.88 -17.15 -31.89
N ARG A 175 16.32 -16.24 -31.01
CA ARG A 175 17.71 -16.16 -30.53
C ARG A 175 18.10 -17.36 -29.68
N LEU A 176 17.20 -17.83 -28.83
CA LEU A 176 17.42 -19.04 -28.03
C LEU A 176 17.64 -20.26 -28.91
N MET A 177 16.83 -20.41 -29.97
CA MET A 177 16.91 -21.54 -30.88
C MET A 177 18.15 -21.48 -31.78
N GLU A 178 18.57 -20.30 -32.21
CA GLU A 178 19.82 -20.11 -32.96
C GLU A 178 21.01 -20.73 -32.23
N ARG A 179 21.13 -20.46 -30.93
CA ARG A 179 22.25 -20.96 -30.12
C ARG A 179 22.04 -22.37 -29.55
N ALA A 180 20.84 -22.71 -29.10
CA ALA A 180 20.57 -24.02 -28.50
C ALA A 180 20.69 -25.17 -29.52
N ARG A 181 20.30 -24.94 -30.78
CA ARG A 181 20.29 -25.97 -31.83
C ARG A 181 21.69 -26.41 -32.26
N GLU A 182 22.74 -25.63 -32.01
CA GLU A 182 24.14 -26.00 -32.33
C GLU A 182 24.53 -27.35 -31.72
N GLY A 183 24.04 -27.66 -30.51
CA GLY A 183 24.28 -28.91 -29.81
C GLY A 183 23.25 -30.02 -30.08
N TRP A 184 22.29 -29.81 -30.99
CA TRP A 184 21.19 -30.76 -31.24
C TRP A 184 21.42 -31.55 -32.53
N SER A 185 21.08 -32.84 -32.50
CA SER A 185 21.01 -33.67 -33.71
C SER A 185 19.89 -33.21 -34.64
N GLU A 186 19.96 -33.57 -35.93
CA GLU A 186 18.89 -33.29 -36.90
C GLU A 186 17.54 -33.86 -36.45
N ALA A 187 17.51 -35.11 -35.99
CA ALA A 187 16.30 -35.74 -35.44
C ALA A 187 15.70 -34.96 -34.25
N THR A 188 16.55 -34.41 -33.37
CA THR A 188 16.10 -33.57 -32.25
C THR A 188 15.52 -32.24 -32.76
N ARG A 189 16.16 -31.61 -33.74
CA ARG A 189 15.67 -30.35 -34.33
C ARG A 189 14.30 -30.54 -34.96
N ASP A 190 14.11 -31.62 -35.73
CA ASP A 190 12.83 -31.96 -36.35
C ASP A 190 11.74 -32.32 -35.33
N ALA A 191 12.10 -33.04 -34.26
CA ALA A 191 11.19 -33.35 -33.17
C ALA A 191 10.76 -32.08 -32.44
N TRP A 192 11.70 -31.18 -32.15
CA TRP A 192 11.41 -29.89 -31.53
C TRP A 192 10.51 -29.03 -32.39
N GLU A 193 10.80 -28.88 -33.68
CA GLU A 193 10.00 -28.03 -34.57
C GLU A 193 8.56 -28.52 -34.72
N ARG A 194 8.38 -29.84 -34.87
CA ARG A 194 7.04 -30.47 -34.88
C ARG A 194 6.28 -30.33 -33.56
N TRP A 195 6.99 -30.29 -32.44
CA TRP A 195 6.37 -30.11 -31.13
C TRP A 195 6.05 -28.64 -30.84
N PHE A 196 7.01 -27.75 -31.05
CA PHE A 196 6.92 -26.32 -30.76
C PHE A 196 5.91 -25.60 -31.66
N SER A 197 5.77 -26.03 -32.93
CA SER A 197 4.78 -25.47 -33.87
C SER A 197 3.32 -25.70 -33.46
N LYS A 198 3.05 -26.66 -32.55
CA LYS A 198 1.71 -26.87 -31.96
C LYS A 198 1.35 -25.80 -30.92
N GLY A 199 2.28 -24.89 -30.62
CA GLY A 199 2.18 -23.94 -29.53
C GLY A 199 2.79 -24.50 -28.26
N VAL A 200 3.43 -23.62 -27.49
CA VAL A 200 3.98 -23.94 -26.17
C VAL A 200 3.22 -23.21 -25.08
N GLU A 201 3.16 -23.83 -23.93
CA GLU A 201 2.52 -23.26 -22.75
C GLU A 201 3.30 -22.05 -22.22
N ASP A 202 2.54 -21.03 -21.82
CA ASP A 202 3.05 -19.85 -21.13
C ASP A 202 2.74 -19.96 -19.64
N LEU A 203 3.76 -20.23 -18.84
CA LEU A 203 3.61 -20.48 -17.40
C LEU A 203 3.16 -19.20 -16.67
N LYS A 204 3.72 -18.03 -17.01
CA LYS A 204 3.25 -16.75 -16.45
C LYS A 204 1.77 -16.54 -16.74
N ARG A 205 1.32 -16.84 -17.96
CA ARG A 205 -0.11 -16.74 -18.31
C ARG A 205 -0.98 -17.72 -17.52
N GLN A 206 -0.54 -18.96 -17.34
CA GLN A 206 -1.27 -19.95 -16.54
C GLN A 206 -1.40 -19.51 -15.07
N ASP A 207 -0.29 -19.08 -14.46
CA ASP A 207 -0.26 -18.62 -13.07
C ASP A 207 -1.06 -17.33 -12.86
N ALA A 208 -1.02 -16.40 -13.83
CA ALA A 208 -1.82 -15.18 -13.77
C ALA A 208 -3.33 -15.50 -13.73
N ARG A 209 -3.77 -16.44 -14.58
CA ARG A 209 -5.16 -16.92 -14.58
C ARG A 209 -5.51 -17.58 -13.25
N ALA A 210 -4.63 -18.44 -12.73
CA ALA A 210 -4.84 -19.13 -11.45
C ALA A 210 -4.96 -18.13 -10.28
N CYS A 211 -4.07 -17.13 -10.21
CA CYS A 211 -4.09 -16.08 -9.20
C CYS A 211 -5.39 -15.27 -9.23
N ILE A 212 -5.83 -14.82 -10.41
CA ILE A 212 -7.08 -14.07 -10.59
C ILE A 212 -8.28 -14.92 -10.16
N LEU A 213 -8.32 -16.19 -10.56
CA LEU A 213 -9.40 -17.10 -10.20
C LEU A 213 -9.44 -17.39 -8.69
N ALA A 214 -8.30 -17.59 -8.05
CA ALA A 214 -8.22 -17.80 -6.60
C ALA A 214 -8.74 -16.58 -5.82
N ALA A 215 -8.31 -15.38 -6.20
CA ALA A 215 -8.80 -14.14 -5.60
C ALA A 215 -10.32 -13.97 -5.83
N ALA A 216 -10.81 -14.25 -7.04
CA ALA A 216 -12.22 -14.17 -7.36
C ALA A 216 -13.08 -15.19 -6.60
N GLN A 217 -12.58 -16.41 -6.39
CA GLN A 217 -13.25 -17.44 -5.59
C GLN A 217 -13.34 -17.01 -4.13
N TRP A 218 -12.27 -16.44 -3.57
CA TRP A 218 -12.28 -15.90 -2.21
C TRP A 218 -13.26 -14.72 -2.07
N VAL A 219 -13.32 -13.81 -3.05
CA VAL A 219 -14.33 -12.75 -3.05
C VAL A 219 -15.73 -13.34 -3.11
N ALA A 220 -15.95 -14.37 -3.94
CA ALA A 220 -17.24 -15.04 -4.07
C ALA A 220 -17.68 -15.79 -2.82
N SER A 221 -16.75 -16.35 -2.03
CA SER A 221 -17.07 -17.10 -0.81
C SER A 221 -17.65 -16.23 0.29
N ARG A 222 -17.47 -14.90 0.22
CA ARG A 222 -17.87 -13.95 1.27
C ARG A 222 -17.28 -14.26 2.64
N ALA A 223 -16.16 -15.00 2.68
CA ALA A 223 -15.42 -15.22 3.90
C ALA A 223 -15.06 -13.87 4.56
N PRO A 224 -15.13 -13.78 5.90
CA PRO A 224 -14.67 -12.58 6.60
C PRO A 224 -13.19 -12.37 6.31
N SER A 225 -12.78 -11.13 6.08
CA SER A 225 -11.36 -10.81 6.05
C SER A 225 -10.81 -10.78 7.46
N VAL A 226 -9.60 -11.30 7.63
CA VAL A 226 -8.86 -11.23 8.88
C VAL A 226 -7.78 -10.16 8.68
N PRO A 227 -7.87 -9.02 9.39
CA PRO A 227 -6.81 -8.02 9.35
C PRO A 227 -5.47 -8.61 9.76
N GLY A 228 -4.42 -8.28 9.01
CA GLY A 228 -3.05 -8.64 9.35
C GLY A 228 -2.58 -7.92 10.62
N THR A 229 -1.48 -8.40 11.19
CA THR A 229 -0.85 -7.77 12.37
C THR A 229 -0.47 -6.33 12.06
N ARG A 230 -0.94 -5.40 12.91
CA ARG A 230 -0.59 -3.98 12.81
C ARG A 230 0.89 -3.76 13.03
N ARG A 231 1.47 -2.87 12.23
CA ARG A 231 2.87 -2.46 12.35
C ARG A 231 2.96 -0.95 12.52
N SER A 232 4.03 -0.48 13.16
CA SER A 232 4.41 0.92 13.15
C SER A 232 5.41 1.13 12.02
N PRO A 233 4.98 1.62 10.83
CA PRO A 233 5.90 1.86 9.73
C PRO A 233 6.93 2.94 10.08
N SER A 234 8.10 2.87 9.45
CA SER A 234 9.14 3.87 9.58
C SER A 234 8.64 5.26 9.16
N SER A 235 9.32 6.32 9.62
CA SER A 235 8.98 7.69 9.23
C SER A 235 9.03 7.90 7.70
N LEU A 236 9.96 7.23 7.01
CA LEU A 236 10.05 7.25 5.55
C LEU A 236 8.77 6.70 4.91
N VAL A 237 8.31 5.53 5.35
CA VAL A 237 7.09 4.89 4.82
C VAL A 237 5.86 5.74 5.10
N ARG A 238 5.73 6.30 6.32
CA ARG A 238 4.60 7.17 6.67
C ARG A 238 4.54 8.42 5.80
N ARG A 239 5.67 9.11 5.60
CA ARG A 239 5.75 10.30 4.75
C ARG A 239 5.46 9.96 3.30
N ARG A 240 5.97 8.83 2.80
CA ARG A 240 5.73 8.41 1.42
C ARG A 240 4.25 8.06 1.19
N ARG A 241 3.65 7.28 2.10
CA ARG A 241 2.21 6.96 2.05
C ARG A 241 1.39 8.23 1.96
N LEU A 242 1.62 9.20 2.83
CA LEU A 242 0.89 10.47 2.84
C LEU A 242 0.92 11.22 1.49
N VAL A 243 2.05 11.18 0.77
CA VAL A 243 2.19 11.85 -0.53
C VAL A 243 1.56 11.04 -1.67
N GLU A 244 1.71 9.72 -1.64
CA GLU A 244 1.27 8.80 -2.70
C GLU A 244 -0.21 8.40 -2.61
N ASP A 245 -0.85 8.63 -1.47
CA ASP A 245 -2.28 8.35 -1.24
C ASP A 245 -3.19 9.27 -2.07
N VAL A 246 -4.48 8.99 -2.04
CA VAL A 246 -5.51 9.77 -2.70
C VAL A 246 -6.61 10.21 -1.74
N THR A 247 -6.95 11.48 -1.82
CA THR A 247 -8.13 12.05 -1.16
C THR A 247 -9.34 11.89 -2.08
N ARG A 248 -10.42 11.32 -1.57
CA ARG A 248 -11.65 11.09 -2.33
C ARG A 248 -12.72 12.11 -1.94
N LEU A 249 -13.20 12.84 -2.93
CA LEU A 249 -14.33 13.74 -2.86
C LEU A 249 -15.55 13.08 -3.52
N PRO A 250 -16.78 13.59 -3.31
CA PRO A 250 -17.97 13.02 -3.95
C PRO A 250 -17.85 12.86 -5.47
N ASP A 251 -17.23 13.84 -6.13
CA ASP A 251 -17.15 13.92 -7.60
C ASP A 251 -15.71 13.85 -8.15
N ALA A 252 -14.70 13.62 -7.29
CA ALA A 252 -13.29 13.66 -7.70
C ALA A 252 -12.38 12.79 -6.83
N VAL A 253 -11.26 12.36 -7.40
CA VAL A 253 -10.15 11.71 -6.68
C VAL A 253 -8.90 12.55 -6.92
N VAL A 254 -8.30 13.06 -5.85
CA VAL A 254 -7.18 14.00 -5.91
C VAL A 254 -5.96 13.40 -5.22
N PRO A 255 -4.75 13.45 -5.80
CA PRO A 255 -3.53 13.01 -5.12
C PRO A 255 -3.31 13.80 -3.82
N SER A 256 -3.11 13.09 -2.69
CA SER A 256 -2.94 13.73 -1.38
C SER A 256 -1.68 14.61 -1.31
N GLY A 257 -0.63 14.29 -2.08
CA GLY A 257 0.54 15.16 -2.24
C GLY A 257 0.21 16.55 -2.80
N GLN A 258 -0.73 16.66 -3.75
CA GLN A 258 -1.16 17.96 -4.29
C GLN A 258 -2.01 18.73 -3.27
N VAL A 259 -2.83 18.02 -2.48
CA VAL A 259 -3.57 18.63 -1.37
C VAL A 259 -2.59 19.26 -0.36
N LEU A 260 -1.51 18.54 -0.02
CA LEU A 260 -0.47 19.07 0.87
C LEU A 260 0.26 20.27 0.28
N GLU A 261 0.54 20.28 -1.03
CA GLU A 261 1.16 21.43 -1.69
C GLU A 261 0.28 22.67 -1.57
N VAL A 262 -1.03 22.55 -1.82
CA VAL A 262 -1.98 23.65 -1.62
C VAL A 262 -2.02 24.10 -0.16
N LEU A 263 -2.13 23.15 0.78
CA LEU A 263 -2.15 23.46 2.22
C LEU A 263 -0.86 24.12 2.68
N SER A 264 0.30 23.78 2.11
CA SER A 264 1.59 24.37 2.47
C SER A 264 1.70 25.85 2.13
N GLN A 265 0.88 26.33 1.18
CA GLN A 265 0.83 27.73 0.74
C GLN A 265 -0.23 28.55 1.48
N ALA A 266 -1.03 27.93 2.35
CA ALA A 266 -2.07 28.63 3.10
C ALA A 266 -1.46 29.59 4.15
N PRO A 267 -2.08 30.74 4.44
CA PRO A 267 -1.57 31.69 5.42
C PRO A 267 -1.37 31.10 6.82
N ASP A 268 -2.17 30.10 7.20
CA ASP A 268 -2.15 29.40 8.48
C ASP A 268 -1.35 28.09 8.44
N ALA A 269 -0.73 27.73 7.31
CA ALA A 269 0.01 26.48 7.12
C ALA A 269 1.03 26.22 8.22
N ARG A 270 1.79 27.26 8.58
CA ARG A 270 2.79 27.19 9.65
C ARG A 270 2.15 26.90 11.00
N ALA A 271 1.06 27.57 11.34
CA ALA A 271 0.37 27.38 12.61
C ALA A 271 -0.21 25.96 12.73
N LEU A 272 -0.81 25.44 11.64
CA LEU A 272 -1.31 24.07 11.56
C LEU A 272 -0.18 23.04 11.72
N ALA A 273 0.93 23.23 11.02
CA ALA A 273 2.08 22.34 11.08
C ALA A 273 2.71 22.33 12.48
N GLU A 274 2.91 23.49 13.10
CA GLU A 274 3.45 23.59 14.45
C GLU A 274 2.53 22.94 15.50
N ALA A 275 1.22 23.15 15.40
CA ALA A 275 0.25 22.50 16.28
C ALA A 275 0.30 20.98 16.14
N GLY A 276 0.33 20.46 14.91
CA GLY A 276 0.47 19.03 14.65
C GLY A 276 1.79 18.44 15.14
N LEU A 277 2.91 19.16 14.94
CA LEU A 277 4.23 18.74 15.41
C LEU A 277 4.32 18.69 16.94
N ARG A 278 3.81 19.71 17.64
CA ARG A 278 3.77 19.72 19.12
C ARG A 278 3.02 18.50 19.65
N ARG A 279 1.81 18.25 19.14
CA ARG A 279 1.01 17.08 19.50
C ARG A 279 1.76 15.77 19.26
N ALA A 280 2.29 15.57 18.04
CA ALA A 280 2.99 14.35 17.67
C ALA A 280 4.26 14.12 18.50
N LEU A 281 5.00 15.19 18.82
CA LEU A 281 6.20 15.12 19.67
C LEU A 281 5.86 14.80 21.13
N LEU A 282 4.84 15.43 21.72
CA LEU A 282 4.41 15.14 23.08
C LEU A 282 3.89 13.71 23.20
N ALA A 283 3.04 13.28 22.26
CA ALA A 283 2.56 11.90 22.21
C ALA A 283 3.70 10.89 21.98
N GLY A 284 4.68 11.23 21.12
CA GLY A 284 5.88 10.43 20.92
C GLY A 284 6.71 10.29 22.19
N TRP A 285 6.99 11.40 22.87
CA TRP A 285 7.72 11.43 24.14
C TRP A 285 7.00 10.64 25.23
N ALA A 286 5.69 10.81 25.38
CA ALA A 286 4.87 10.02 26.31
C ALA A 286 5.04 8.51 26.08
N ARG A 287 5.00 8.06 24.81
CA ARG A 287 5.24 6.66 24.46
C ARG A 287 6.65 6.19 24.82
N THR A 288 7.68 7.04 24.70
CA THR A 288 9.05 6.67 25.14
C THR A 288 9.16 6.46 26.64
N MET A 289 8.26 7.07 27.43
CA MET A 289 8.14 6.84 28.87
C MET A 289 7.25 5.63 29.22
N GLY A 290 6.76 4.89 28.22
CA GLY A 290 5.87 3.75 28.42
C GLY A 290 4.41 4.13 28.66
N LEU A 291 4.03 5.40 28.47
CA LEU A 291 2.64 5.83 28.57
C LEU A 291 1.86 5.40 27.32
N SER A 292 0.63 4.98 27.52
CA SER A 292 -0.31 4.64 26.45
C SER A 292 -1.71 5.04 26.89
N PRO A 293 -2.55 5.58 25.99
CA PRO A 293 -3.91 5.94 26.34
C PRO A 293 -4.76 4.67 26.47
N THR A 294 -5.69 4.69 27.42
CA THR A 294 -6.74 3.68 27.54
C THR A 294 -7.75 3.82 26.41
N ALA A 295 -8.52 2.76 26.14
CA ALA A 295 -9.57 2.79 25.11
C ALA A 295 -10.61 3.89 25.39
N ASP A 296 -10.93 4.14 26.66
CA ASP A 296 -11.89 5.16 27.08
C ASP A 296 -11.34 6.58 26.84
N GLU A 297 -10.06 6.81 27.09
CA GLU A 297 -9.42 8.11 26.80
C GLU A 297 -9.40 8.42 25.30
N VAL A 298 -9.17 7.40 24.46
CA VAL A 298 -9.24 7.55 22.99
C VAL A 298 -10.67 7.85 22.55
N ALA A 299 -11.66 7.16 23.13
CA ALA A 299 -13.08 7.37 22.82
C ALA A 299 -13.55 8.76 23.24
N GLU A 300 -13.12 9.26 24.41
CA GLU A 300 -13.43 10.62 24.87
C GLU A 300 -12.78 11.68 23.97
N ALA A 301 -11.53 11.47 23.55
CA ALA A 301 -10.86 12.34 22.60
C ALA A 301 -11.61 12.40 21.26
N GLU A 302 -12.06 11.26 20.74
CA GLU A 302 -12.87 11.21 19.52
C GLU A 302 -14.24 11.90 19.69
N ALA A 303 -14.93 11.65 20.81
CA ALA A 303 -16.22 12.27 21.11
C ALA A 303 -16.11 13.80 21.22
N GLY A 304 -15.06 14.31 21.90
CA GLY A 304 -14.75 15.73 21.95
C GLY A 304 -14.49 16.32 20.56
N TRP A 305 -13.63 15.66 19.79
CA TRP A 305 -13.27 16.10 18.43
C TRP A 305 -14.49 16.18 17.49
N TRP A 306 -15.43 15.24 17.59
CA TRP A 306 -16.69 15.29 16.85
C TRP A 306 -17.67 16.36 17.35
N ARG A 307 -17.72 16.63 18.67
CA ARG A 307 -18.57 17.69 19.24
C ARG A 307 -18.18 19.06 18.70
N GLU A 308 -16.89 19.37 18.65
CA GLU A 308 -16.37 20.64 18.15
C GLU A 308 -16.74 20.91 16.68
N ARG A 309 -16.78 19.86 15.85
CA ARG A 309 -17.06 19.98 14.41
C ARG A 309 -18.54 19.99 14.06
N ALA A 310 -19.40 19.62 15.00
CA ALA A 310 -20.85 19.51 14.80
C ALA A 310 -21.26 18.68 13.56
N VAL A 311 -20.46 17.67 13.18
CA VAL A 311 -20.76 16.80 12.02
C VAL A 311 -21.76 15.72 12.45
N PRO A 312 -22.94 15.62 11.78
CA PRO A 312 -23.93 14.59 12.10
C PRO A 312 -23.36 13.18 11.91
N VAL A 313 -23.73 12.23 12.80
CA VAL A 313 -23.23 10.84 12.77
C VAL A 313 -23.30 10.22 11.37
N ARG A 314 -24.45 10.38 10.68
CA ARG A 314 -24.66 9.88 9.31
C ARG A 314 -23.72 10.43 8.23
N LYS A 315 -23.00 11.53 8.50
CA LYS A 315 -22.07 12.18 7.56
C LYS A 315 -20.61 12.00 7.97
N ARG A 316 -20.31 11.39 9.11
CA ARG A 316 -18.94 11.26 9.64
C ARG A 316 -18.02 10.50 8.70
N ASP A 317 -18.47 9.37 8.16
CA ASP A 317 -17.68 8.58 7.21
C ASP A 317 -17.32 9.38 5.96
N ALA A 318 -18.30 10.07 5.37
CA ALA A 318 -18.07 10.92 4.20
C ALA A 318 -17.11 12.07 4.51
N TRP A 319 -17.23 12.67 5.70
CA TRP A 319 -16.33 13.72 6.17
C TRP A 319 -14.89 13.22 6.33
N LEU A 320 -14.69 12.03 6.92
CA LEU A 320 -13.36 11.45 7.06
C LEU A 320 -12.72 11.24 5.68
N VAL A 321 -13.47 10.61 4.77
CA VAL A 321 -13.00 10.33 3.40
C VAL A 321 -12.60 11.61 2.67
N SER A 322 -13.39 12.69 2.77
CA SER A 322 -13.07 13.97 2.15
C SER A 322 -11.85 14.67 2.75
N ASN A 323 -11.47 14.31 3.98
CA ASN A 323 -10.28 14.82 4.67
C ASN A 323 -9.07 13.87 4.53
N GLY A 324 -9.14 12.85 3.66
CA GLY A 324 -8.06 11.87 3.49
C GLY A 324 -7.87 10.99 4.73
N LEU A 325 -8.92 10.78 5.51
CA LEU A 325 -8.93 9.94 6.70
C LEU A 325 -9.83 8.72 6.51
N ASP A 326 -9.45 7.62 7.14
CA ASP A 326 -10.32 6.51 7.44
C ASP A 326 -10.51 6.39 8.97
N ALA A 327 -11.28 5.39 9.41
CA ALA A 327 -11.54 5.18 10.83
C ALA A 327 -10.25 4.87 11.62
N GLU A 328 -9.26 4.25 10.98
CA GLU A 328 -7.98 3.93 11.63
C GLU A 328 -7.09 5.16 11.75
N GLY A 329 -7.00 5.98 10.71
CA GLY A 329 -6.31 7.26 10.72
C GLY A 329 -6.92 8.22 11.75
N LEU A 330 -8.26 8.26 11.86
CA LEU A 330 -8.93 9.01 12.93
C LEU A 330 -8.51 8.50 14.31
N ARG A 331 -8.58 7.18 14.53
CA ARG A 331 -8.21 6.58 15.82
C ARG A 331 -6.76 6.91 16.20
N ALA A 332 -5.82 6.83 15.26
CA ALA A 332 -4.42 7.17 15.51
C ALA A 332 -4.25 8.65 15.93
N LEU A 333 -4.99 9.57 15.29
CA LEU A 333 -5.00 10.97 15.69
C LEU A 333 -5.65 11.17 17.07
N CYS A 334 -6.70 10.43 17.39
CA CYS A 334 -7.33 10.47 18.71
C CYS A 334 -6.43 9.89 19.82
N GLU A 335 -5.63 8.86 19.52
CA GLU A 335 -4.59 8.37 20.43
C GLU A 335 -3.52 9.45 20.70
N GLU A 336 -3.11 10.20 19.69
CA GLU A 336 -2.20 11.34 19.88
C GLU A 336 -2.84 12.48 20.69
N LEU A 337 -4.11 12.81 20.43
CA LEU A 337 -4.85 13.81 21.20
C LEU A 337 -5.00 13.41 22.67
N ALA A 338 -5.30 12.14 22.94
CA ALA A 338 -5.42 11.61 24.30
C ALA A 338 -4.08 11.69 25.05
N LEU A 339 -2.97 11.31 24.39
CA LEU A 339 -1.64 11.40 24.98
C LEU A 339 -1.18 12.84 25.20
N GLU A 340 -1.42 13.75 24.25
CA GLU A 340 -1.13 15.17 24.42
C GLU A 340 -1.88 15.72 25.64
N ARG A 341 -3.18 15.42 25.75
CA ARG A 341 -3.99 15.84 26.91
C ARG A 341 -3.47 15.26 28.21
N LEU A 342 -3.09 13.99 28.24
CA LEU A 342 -2.50 13.35 29.41
C LEU A 342 -1.22 14.06 29.84
N VAL A 343 -0.33 14.35 28.88
CA VAL A 343 0.94 15.05 29.13
C VAL A 343 0.70 16.45 29.69
N LEU A 344 -0.21 17.21 29.09
CA LEU A 344 -0.53 18.55 29.54
C LEU A 344 -1.22 18.55 30.92
N THR A 345 -2.09 17.59 31.20
CA THR A 345 -2.80 17.49 32.48
C THR A 345 -1.87 17.07 33.61
N GLN A 346 -0.85 16.25 33.31
CA GLN A 346 0.13 15.76 34.28
C GLN A 346 1.46 16.53 34.22
N SER A 347 1.49 17.72 33.61
CA SER A 347 2.72 18.49 33.34
C SER A 347 3.57 18.73 34.59
N THR A 348 2.93 18.98 35.73
CA THR A 348 3.57 19.21 37.04
C THR A 348 4.26 17.96 37.61
N ARG A 349 3.93 16.77 37.12
CA ARG A 349 4.43 15.47 37.62
C ARG A 349 5.33 14.74 36.65
N LEU A 350 5.22 15.04 35.35
CA LEU A 350 5.99 14.35 34.29
C LEU A 350 7.42 14.85 34.16
N LEU A 351 7.75 15.99 34.76
CA LEU A 351 9.10 16.54 34.82
C LEU A 351 9.44 16.87 36.28
N PRO A 352 10.72 16.74 36.69
CA PRO A 352 11.20 17.37 37.91
C PRO A 352 10.92 18.89 37.82
N ASP A 353 10.22 19.43 38.82
CA ASP A 353 9.76 20.83 38.84
C ASP A 353 8.97 21.23 37.56
N GLY A 354 8.04 20.37 37.14
CA GLY A 354 7.24 20.58 35.93
C GLY A 354 6.29 21.78 36.00
N PRO A 355 5.98 22.42 34.86
CA PRO A 355 5.19 23.65 34.83
C PRO A 355 3.71 23.41 35.17
N SER A 356 3.12 24.37 35.87
CA SER A 356 1.68 24.43 36.15
C SER A 356 0.89 25.05 35.00
N TRP A 357 -0.44 24.87 35.04
CA TRP A 357 -1.34 25.47 34.07
C TRP A 357 -1.34 27.00 34.17
N GLU A 358 -1.26 27.54 35.38
CA GLU A 358 -1.25 28.97 35.67
C GLU A 358 0.01 29.65 35.12
N GLU A 359 1.18 29.03 35.27
CA GLU A 359 2.43 29.54 34.68
C GLU A 359 2.36 29.58 33.15
N ALA A 360 1.81 28.52 32.54
CA ALA A 360 1.62 28.46 31.09
C ALA A 360 0.63 29.53 30.59
N LEU A 361 -0.52 29.71 31.26
CA LEU A 361 -1.50 30.74 30.92
C LEU A 361 -0.90 32.14 31.03
N ALA A 362 -0.20 32.42 32.13
CA ALA A 362 0.42 33.73 32.36
C ALA A 362 1.47 34.03 31.29
N SER A 363 2.32 33.05 30.96
CA SER A 363 3.36 33.18 29.95
C SER A 363 2.77 33.51 28.58
N GLU A 364 1.82 32.70 28.09
CA GLU A 364 1.23 32.89 26.75
C GLU A 364 0.38 34.17 26.68
N SER A 365 -0.34 34.50 27.75
CA SER A 365 -1.14 35.74 27.82
C SER A 365 -0.27 36.98 27.75
N ARG A 366 0.94 36.96 28.34
CA ARG A 366 1.91 38.06 28.23
C ARG A 366 2.50 38.15 26.84
N LEU A 367 2.89 37.02 26.24
CA LEU A 367 3.41 37.00 24.86
C LEU A 367 2.39 37.54 23.84
N ARG A 368 1.10 37.31 24.06
CA ARG A 368 0.01 37.78 23.18
C ARG A 368 -0.56 39.14 23.56
N GLY A 369 -0.04 39.81 24.59
CA GLY A 369 -0.57 41.09 25.09
C GLY A 369 -1.91 41.01 25.83
N ARG A 370 -2.52 39.81 25.94
CA ARG A 370 -3.80 39.55 26.63
C ARG A 370 -3.74 39.84 28.13
N TRP A 371 -2.56 39.77 28.72
CA TRP A 371 -2.36 40.10 30.13
C TRP A 371 -2.74 41.56 30.43
N ALA A 372 -2.36 42.49 29.55
CA ALA A 372 -2.68 43.91 29.72
C ALA A 372 -4.19 44.16 29.56
N GLU A 373 -4.84 43.53 28.58
CA GLU A 373 -6.30 43.62 28.38
C GLU A 373 -7.07 43.11 29.61
N ALA A 374 -6.66 41.97 30.16
CA ALA A 374 -7.26 41.41 31.37
C ALA A 374 -7.03 42.33 32.59
N ALA A 375 -5.82 42.87 32.75
CA ALA A 375 -5.51 43.79 33.84
C ALA A 375 -6.35 45.08 33.78
N LEU A 376 -6.58 45.63 32.58
CA LEU A 376 -7.47 46.77 32.38
C LEU A 376 -8.92 46.45 32.74
N THR A 377 -9.38 45.24 32.40
CA THR A 377 -10.74 44.78 32.73
C THR A 377 -10.95 44.69 34.25
N VAL A 378 -9.95 44.18 34.97
CA VAL A 378 -9.97 44.12 36.44
C VAL A 378 -9.99 45.52 37.04
N ALA A 379 -9.08 46.41 36.61
CA ALA A 379 -9.02 47.78 37.12
C ALA A 379 -10.33 48.57 36.90
N ALA A 380 -10.98 48.38 35.74
CA ALA A 380 -12.27 49.02 35.46
C ALA A 380 -13.43 48.45 36.27
N SER A 381 -13.35 47.17 36.70
CA SER A 381 -14.38 46.55 37.55
C SER A 381 -14.25 47.03 39.00
N ASP A 382 -13.01 47.19 39.49
CA ASP A 382 -12.73 47.72 40.83
C ASP A 382 -13.20 49.18 40.98
N GLU A 383 -13.13 49.99 39.91
CA GLU A 383 -13.68 51.36 39.90
C GLU A 383 -15.22 51.38 39.98
N VAL A 384 -15.91 50.39 39.42
CA VAL A 384 -17.39 50.28 39.48
C VAL A 384 -17.84 49.79 40.86
N ASP A 385 -17.18 48.77 41.42
CA ASP A 385 -17.48 48.26 42.77
C ASP A 385 -17.21 49.32 43.85
N ALA A 386 -16.19 50.16 43.66
CA ALA A 386 -15.89 51.29 44.56
C ALA A 386 -16.96 52.40 44.51
N LEU A 387 -17.57 52.64 43.34
CA LEU A 387 -18.67 53.61 43.19
C LEU A 387 -20.00 53.08 43.76
N GLU A 388 -20.26 51.78 43.70
CA GLU A 388 -21.45 51.17 44.31
C GLU A 388 -21.34 51.11 45.84
N HIS A 389 -20.15 50.90 46.41
CA HIS A 389 -19.94 50.93 47.87
C HIS A 389 -19.95 52.34 48.49
N ASP A 390 -19.72 53.40 47.71
CA ASP A 390 -19.87 54.80 48.16
C ASP A 390 -21.31 55.33 48.02
N SER A 391 -22.25 54.49 47.56
CA SER A 391 -23.66 54.84 47.29
C SER A 391 -24.67 54.34 48.35
N ASP A 392 -24.24 53.56 49.35
CA ASP A 392 -25.00 53.11 50.53
C ASP A 392 -24.54 53.86 51.80
#